data_AF-A0AAU9V1N2-F1
#
_entry.id   AF-A0AAU9V1N2-F1
#
_cell.length_a   1.000
_cell.length_b   1.000
_cell.length_c   1.000
_cell.angle_alpha   90.00
_cell.angle_beta   90.00
_cell.angle_gamma   90.00
#
_symmetry.space_group_name_H-M   'P 1'
#
loop_
_entity.id
_entity.type
_entity.pdbx_description
1 polymer ?
#
loop_
_entity_poly.entity_id
_entity_poly.type
_entity_poly.pdbx_seq_one_letter_code
_entity_poly.pdbx_strand_id
1 'polypeptide(L)'
;MAAQAPVPAPRMRLAFHPHNIHTTIKVYARCLRPDIEYKTLSVTWGTRAKEVVATLLGKFRMRHRDPRLFYLSMEVRVRAAGLRTTLVLDDDARPAALQACHPKGYSKFSLQMRPGGLVKIYDSALMSSSKYKCLLTSERTTADELLAILLHCYDSTEGVERFSLYEVCPSQEYERKLHPDDLPLMVQRAWPQDSDCHFRVRRNPRAPPLPPRALPPPSPSSSESTQDDDDEPSRALSALSLESEGDKRYSPVYKFPSISYCRETKNDYLYI
;
A
#
# COMPACT_ATOMS: atom_id res chain seq x y z
N MET A 1 -66.62 3.78 -27.41
CA MET A 1 -65.23 4.20 -27.11
C MET A 1 -64.83 3.58 -25.78
N ALA A 2 -64.04 2.50 -25.79
CA ALA A 2 -63.47 1.93 -24.58
C ALA A 2 -61.95 2.15 -24.65
N ALA A 3 -61.42 2.99 -23.76
CA ALA A 3 -59.99 3.27 -23.68
C ALA A 3 -59.27 2.11 -23.01
N GLN A 4 -58.37 1.44 -23.73
CA GLN A 4 -57.45 0.46 -23.16
C GLN A 4 -56.43 1.16 -22.27
N ALA A 5 -56.32 0.71 -21.03
CA ALA A 5 -55.27 1.16 -20.12
C ALA A 5 -53.90 0.61 -20.58
N PRO A 6 -52.81 1.40 -20.48
CA PRO A 6 -51.50 0.98 -20.92
C PRO A 6 -50.93 -0.11 -20.00
N VAL A 7 -50.45 -1.19 -20.60
CA VAL A 7 -49.76 -2.29 -19.92
C VAL A 7 -48.44 -1.77 -19.35
N PRO A 8 -48.14 -1.97 -18.05
CA PRO A 8 -46.87 -1.52 -17.47
C PRO A 8 -45.71 -2.31 -18.07
N ALA A 9 -44.69 -1.60 -18.55
CA ALA A 9 -43.48 -2.20 -19.08
C ALA A 9 -42.82 -3.13 -18.04
N PRO A 10 -42.24 -4.28 -18.46
CA PRO A 10 -41.57 -5.18 -17.54
C PRO A 10 -40.42 -4.45 -16.87
N ARG A 11 -40.46 -4.35 -15.53
CA ARG A 11 -39.33 -3.88 -14.73
C ARG A 11 -38.12 -4.76 -15.06
N MET A 12 -37.17 -4.23 -15.81
CA MET A 12 -35.88 -4.88 -16.01
C MET A 12 -35.29 -5.19 -14.63
N ARG A 13 -35.16 -6.48 -14.31
CA ARG A 13 -34.38 -6.91 -13.15
C ARG A 13 -32.94 -6.50 -13.44
N LEU A 14 -32.49 -5.39 -12.84
CA LEU A 14 -31.08 -5.03 -12.76
C LEU A 14 -30.34 -6.27 -12.26
N ALA A 15 -29.46 -6.81 -13.11
CA ALA A 15 -28.63 -7.95 -12.75
C ALA A 15 -27.88 -7.60 -11.46
N PHE A 16 -28.09 -8.36 -10.39
CA PHE A 16 -27.42 -8.21 -9.10
C PHE A 16 -25.93 -8.46 -9.25
N HIS A 17 -25.20 -7.47 -9.76
CA HIS A 17 -23.75 -7.48 -9.74
C HIS A 17 -23.32 -7.14 -8.32
N PRO A 18 -22.52 -7.99 -7.65
CA PRO A 18 -22.09 -7.76 -6.27
C PRO A 18 -21.30 -6.45 -6.08
N HIS A 19 -20.83 -5.85 -7.18
CA HIS A 19 -20.15 -4.55 -7.21
C HIS A 19 -21.07 -3.32 -7.19
N ASN A 20 -22.39 -3.47 -7.45
CA ASN A 20 -23.33 -2.35 -7.51
C ASN A 20 -24.18 -2.17 -6.24
N ILE A 21 -24.05 -3.08 -5.27
CA ILE A 21 -24.77 -2.98 -4.00
C ILE A 21 -23.88 -2.26 -3.00
N HIS A 22 -24.27 -1.02 -2.70
CA HIS A 22 -23.61 -0.22 -1.68
C HIS A 22 -24.25 -0.43 -0.31
N THR A 23 -23.41 -0.47 0.72
CA THR A 23 -23.79 -0.37 2.13
C THR A 23 -23.00 0.76 2.78
N THR A 24 -23.30 1.06 4.03
CA THR A 24 -22.56 2.06 4.80
C THR A 24 -21.84 1.44 5.98
N ILE A 25 -20.63 1.93 6.23
CA ILE A 25 -19.85 1.63 7.43
C ILE A 25 -19.50 2.94 8.15
N LYS A 26 -19.46 2.91 9.48
CA LYS A 26 -18.95 4.01 10.29
C LYS A 26 -17.50 3.71 10.67
N VAL A 27 -16.59 4.62 10.31
CA VAL A 27 -15.16 4.48 10.65
C VAL A 27 -14.74 5.63 11.56
N TYR A 28 -14.27 5.28 12.76
CA TYR A 28 -13.74 6.22 13.73
C TYR A 28 -12.29 6.57 13.35
N ALA A 29 -12.05 7.83 12.97
CA ALA A 29 -10.78 8.27 12.38
C ALA A 29 -10.10 9.39 13.19
N ARG A 30 -10.14 9.27 14.52
CA ARG A 30 -9.59 10.27 15.45
C ARG A 30 -8.09 10.53 15.25
N CYS A 31 -7.34 9.55 14.72
CA CYS A 31 -5.93 9.69 14.36
C CYS A 31 -5.67 10.65 13.18
N LEU A 32 -6.69 10.96 12.37
CA LEU A 32 -6.61 11.97 11.31
C LEU A 32 -7.14 13.33 11.78
N ARG A 33 -8.32 13.33 12.42
CA ARG A 33 -8.95 14.54 12.97
C ARG A 33 -9.59 14.22 14.33
N PRO A 34 -9.02 14.71 15.45
CA PRO A 34 -9.55 14.45 16.79
C PRO A 34 -11.00 14.92 16.98
N ASP A 35 -11.38 16.03 16.33
CA ASP A 35 -12.73 16.61 16.44
C ASP A 35 -13.83 15.79 15.76
N ILE A 36 -13.44 14.83 14.91
CA ILE A 36 -14.39 14.04 14.13
C ILE A 36 -14.51 12.67 14.77
N GLU A 37 -15.66 12.43 15.39
CA GLU A 37 -15.91 11.17 16.07
C GLU A 37 -15.84 9.99 15.08
N TYR A 38 -16.61 10.04 13.99
CA TYR A 38 -16.59 9.05 12.93
C TYR A 38 -16.93 9.66 11.56
N LYS A 39 -16.52 8.97 10.50
CA LYS A 39 -16.96 9.22 9.13
C LYS A 39 -17.79 8.05 8.63
N THR A 40 -18.98 8.34 8.12
CA THR A 40 -19.79 7.35 7.40
C THR A 40 -19.30 7.25 5.95
N LEU A 41 -19.01 6.04 5.48
CA LEU A 41 -18.57 5.76 4.12
C LEU A 41 -19.59 4.85 3.42
N SER A 42 -19.94 5.19 2.18
CA SER A 42 -20.58 4.27 1.25
C SER A 42 -19.50 3.35 0.67
N VAL A 43 -19.69 2.05 0.79
CA VAL A 43 -18.74 1.00 0.36
C VAL A 43 -19.51 -0.13 -0.31
N THR A 44 -18.84 -0.89 -1.17
CA THR A 44 -19.40 -2.13 -1.72
C THR A 44 -18.98 -3.31 -0.83
N TRP A 45 -19.58 -4.47 -1.04
CA TRP A 45 -19.18 -5.71 -0.36
C TRP A 45 -17.74 -6.15 -0.69
N GLY A 46 -17.20 -5.68 -1.81
CA GLY A 46 -15.84 -5.96 -2.24
C GLY A 46 -14.81 -4.93 -1.76
N THR A 47 -15.23 -3.78 -1.22
CA THR A 47 -14.30 -2.74 -0.78
C THR A 47 -13.36 -3.28 0.30
N ARG A 48 -12.06 -3.17 0.05
CA ARG A 48 -10.99 -3.67 0.92
C ARG A 48 -10.60 -2.65 1.98
N ALA A 49 -10.00 -3.12 3.07
CA ALA A 49 -9.57 -2.26 4.17
C ALA A 49 -8.57 -1.18 3.69
N LYS A 50 -7.60 -1.52 2.85
CA LYS A 50 -6.65 -0.54 2.26
C LYS A 50 -7.35 0.54 1.42
N GLU A 51 -8.44 0.19 0.73
CA GLU A 51 -9.21 1.14 -0.08
C GLU A 51 -10.03 2.08 0.80
N VAL A 52 -10.54 1.58 1.93
CA VAL A 52 -11.17 2.43 2.97
C VAL A 52 -10.16 3.41 3.55
N VAL A 53 -8.94 2.97 3.87
CA VAL A 53 -7.84 3.85 4.32
C VAL A 53 -7.57 4.95 3.29
N ALA A 54 -7.33 4.59 2.03
CA ALA A 54 -7.07 5.55 0.96
C ALA A 54 -8.23 6.56 0.79
N THR A 55 -9.48 6.07 0.86
CA THR A 55 -10.68 6.91 0.79
C THR A 55 -10.74 7.92 1.93
N LEU A 56 -10.40 7.51 3.15
CA LEU A 56 -10.38 8.40 4.32
C LEU A 56 -9.30 9.47 4.18
N LEU A 57 -8.09 9.09 3.79
CA LEU A 57 -7.00 10.05 3.57
C LEU A 57 -7.38 11.08 2.49
N GLY A 58 -7.99 10.64 1.38
CA GLY A 58 -8.50 11.54 0.34
C GLY A 58 -9.58 12.49 0.88
N LYS A 59 -10.59 11.97 1.58
CA LYS A 59 -11.68 12.78 2.16
C LYS A 59 -11.19 13.79 3.20
N PHE A 60 -10.12 13.48 3.93
CA PHE A 60 -9.50 14.38 4.91
C PHE A 60 -8.33 15.18 4.34
N ARG A 61 -8.07 15.12 3.03
CA ARG A 61 -6.99 15.84 2.33
C ARG A 61 -5.57 15.55 2.90
N MET A 62 -5.37 14.33 3.39
CA MET A 62 -4.12 13.88 4.02
C MET A 62 -3.09 13.35 2.99
N ARG A 63 -2.82 14.12 1.93
CA ARG A 63 -1.97 13.69 0.81
C ARG A 63 -0.50 13.46 1.19
N HIS A 64 -0.01 14.17 2.20
CA HIS A 64 1.36 14.09 2.71
C HIS A 64 1.58 12.94 3.71
N ARG A 65 0.60 12.04 3.86
CA ARG A 65 0.68 10.89 4.75
C ARG A 65 0.62 9.61 3.95
N ASP A 66 1.52 8.69 4.25
CA ASP A 66 1.55 7.36 3.65
C ASP A 66 0.30 6.55 4.04
N PRO A 67 -0.47 6.00 3.07
CA PRO A 67 -1.55 5.06 3.36
C PRO A 67 -1.12 3.85 4.20
N ARG A 68 0.11 3.33 4.03
CA ARG A 68 0.61 2.16 4.78
C ARG A 68 0.90 2.48 6.24
N LEU A 69 0.95 3.76 6.61
CA LEU A 69 1.00 4.17 8.00
C LEU A 69 -0.30 3.85 8.74
N PHE A 70 -1.38 3.54 8.02
CA PHE A 70 -2.70 3.32 8.64
C PHE A 70 -3.21 1.91 8.38
N TYR A 71 -4.07 1.45 9.28
CA TYR A 71 -4.79 0.19 9.15
C TYR A 71 -6.16 0.29 9.81
N LEU A 72 -7.06 -0.62 9.45
CA LEU A 72 -8.35 -0.73 10.12
C LEU A 72 -8.30 -1.75 11.24
N SER A 73 -9.00 -1.43 12.31
CA SER A 73 -9.32 -2.35 13.40
C SER A 73 -10.84 -2.44 13.54
N MET A 74 -11.32 -3.57 14.02
CA MET A 74 -12.71 -3.84 14.29
C MET A 74 -12.89 -4.29 15.74
N GLU A 75 -13.64 -3.52 16.52
CA GLU A 75 -14.05 -3.95 17.84
C GLU A 75 -15.38 -4.73 17.72
N VAL A 76 -15.38 -5.95 18.25
CA VAL A 76 -16.54 -6.85 18.30
C VAL A 76 -16.86 -7.15 19.77
N ARG A 77 -18.14 -7.09 20.13
CA ARG A 77 -18.61 -7.50 21.46
C ARG A 77 -19.22 -8.89 21.40
N VAL A 78 -18.73 -9.81 22.22
CA VAL A 78 -19.28 -11.16 22.37
C VAL A 78 -20.25 -11.17 23.55
N ARG A 79 -21.56 -11.13 23.26
CA ARG A 79 -22.63 -11.02 24.27
C ARG A 79 -22.56 -12.10 25.35
N ALA A 80 -22.21 -13.34 24.98
CA ALA A 80 -22.18 -14.47 25.89
C ALA A 80 -21.08 -14.38 26.97
N ALA A 81 -19.99 -13.65 26.70
CA ALA A 81 -18.84 -13.56 27.60
C ALA A 81 -18.64 -12.17 28.22
N GLY A 82 -19.50 -11.20 27.88
CA GLY A 82 -19.28 -9.78 28.23
C GLY A 82 -17.98 -9.19 27.69
N LEU A 83 -17.29 -9.90 26.78
CA LEU A 83 -15.95 -9.57 26.32
C LEU A 83 -16.00 -8.66 25.09
N ARG A 84 -15.03 -7.76 25.03
CA ARG A 84 -14.80 -6.82 23.95
C ARG A 84 -13.44 -7.10 23.34
N THR A 85 -13.44 -7.53 22.08
CA THR A 85 -12.22 -7.94 21.39
C THR A 85 -11.96 -6.99 20.23
N THR A 86 -10.72 -6.53 20.09
CA THR A 86 -10.28 -5.73 18.95
C THR A 86 -9.51 -6.60 17.98
N LEU A 87 -9.99 -6.69 16.75
CA LEU A 87 -9.37 -7.41 15.65
C LEU A 87 -8.65 -6.40 14.75
N VAL A 88 -7.36 -6.63 14.49
CA VAL A 88 -6.64 -5.91 13.43
C VAL A 88 -7.07 -6.51 12.10
N LEU A 89 -7.47 -5.67 11.15
CA LEU A 89 -7.88 -6.12 9.83
C LEU A 89 -6.69 -6.07 8.87
N ASP A 90 -6.50 -7.15 8.12
CA ASP A 90 -5.57 -7.17 6.99
C ASP A 90 -6.04 -6.24 5.87
N ASP A 91 -5.11 -5.83 5.02
CA ASP A 91 -5.36 -4.86 3.94
C ASP A 91 -6.43 -5.32 2.94
N ASP A 92 -6.56 -6.63 2.72
CA ASP A 92 -7.56 -7.25 1.84
C ASP A 92 -8.85 -7.67 2.56
N ALA A 93 -8.95 -7.44 3.88
CA ALA A 93 -10.19 -7.65 4.62
C ALA A 93 -11.31 -6.78 4.05
N ARG A 94 -12.56 -7.26 4.13
CA ARG A 94 -13.74 -6.60 3.55
C ARG A 94 -14.67 -6.09 4.65
N PRO A 95 -14.57 -4.82 5.08
CA PRO A 95 -15.27 -4.32 6.26
C PRO A 95 -16.80 -4.44 6.17
N ALA A 96 -17.38 -4.26 4.98
CA ALA A 96 -18.81 -4.43 4.75
C ALA A 96 -19.27 -5.88 5.00
N ALA A 97 -18.51 -6.86 4.49
CA ALA A 97 -18.78 -8.27 4.70
C ALA A 97 -18.69 -8.64 6.18
N LEU A 98 -17.61 -8.21 6.84
CA LEU A 98 -17.41 -8.42 8.27
C LEU A 98 -18.55 -7.81 9.10
N GLN A 99 -18.96 -6.57 8.80
CA GLN A 99 -20.07 -5.91 9.50
C GLN A 99 -21.37 -6.70 9.43
N ALA A 100 -21.64 -7.39 8.31
CA ALA A 100 -22.88 -8.14 8.11
C ALA A 100 -22.91 -9.48 8.84
N CYS A 101 -21.75 -10.05 9.16
CA CYS A 101 -21.65 -11.26 9.97
C CYS A 101 -21.96 -11.01 11.45
N HIS A 102 -22.08 -9.76 11.88
CA HIS A 102 -22.38 -9.39 13.26
C HIS A 102 -23.75 -8.71 13.39
N PRO A 103 -24.40 -8.83 14.57
CA PRO A 103 -25.63 -8.09 14.84
C PRO A 103 -25.44 -6.57 14.63
N LYS A 104 -26.45 -5.90 14.08
CA LYS A 104 -26.42 -4.46 13.80
C LYS A 104 -26.04 -3.66 15.05
N GLY A 105 -25.01 -2.82 14.95
CA GLY A 105 -24.54 -1.95 16.03
C GLY A 105 -23.40 -2.51 16.90
N TYR A 106 -22.94 -3.74 16.65
CA TYR A 106 -21.90 -4.39 17.46
C TYR A 106 -20.50 -4.37 16.83
N SER A 107 -20.39 -3.85 15.60
CA SER A 107 -19.14 -3.72 14.85
C SER A 107 -18.70 -2.26 14.85
N LYS A 108 -17.55 -1.97 15.47
CA LYS A 108 -16.96 -0.63 15.45
C LYS A 108 -15.63 -0.65 14.71
N PHE A 109 -15.59 -0.04 13.53
CA PHE A 109 -14.36 0.13 12.76
C PHE A 109 -13.59 1.37 13.20
N SER A 110 -12.30 1.25 13.49
CA SER A 110 -11.45 2.38 13.82
C SER A 110 -10.20 2.38 12.96
N LEU A 111 -9.87 3.54 12.39
CA LEU A 111 -8.61 3.77 11.71
C LEU A 111 -7.51 3.97 12.76
N GLN A 112 -6.46 3.19 12.65
CA GLN A 112 -5.31 3.19 13.56
C GLN A 112 -4.05 3.55 12.81
N MET A 113 -3.01 3.97 13.54
CA MET A 113 -1.69 4.26 12.99
C MET A 113 -0.69 3.17 13.38
N ARG A 114 0.15 2.78 12.42
CA ARG A 114 1.35 1.97 12.63
C ARG A 114 2.51 2.86 13.08
N PRO A 115 3.61 2.28 13.58
CA PRO A 115 4.86 3.01 13.75
C PRO A 115 5.31 3.67 12.44
N GLY A 116 5.86 4.88 12.57
CA GLY A 116 6.23 5.72 11.45
C GLY A 116 7.00 6.95 11.89
N GLY A 117 7.25 7.86 10.94
CA GLY A 117 8.05 9.05 11.18
C GLY A 117 8.04 10.03 10.02
N LEU A 118 8.49 11.24 10.30
CA LEU A 118 8.58 12.31 9.32
C LEU A 118 9.86 12.12 8.51
N VAL A 119 9.73 12.09 7.19
CA VAL A 119 10.85 12.08 6.25
C VAL A 119 10.85 13.41 5.52
N LYS A 120 12.00 14.11 5.55
CA LYS A 120 12.21 15.38 4.84
C LYS A 120 12.94 15.09 3.53
N ILE A 121 12.38 15.57 2.43
CA ILE A 121 12.89 15.33 1.07
C ILE A 121 13.06 16.65 0.34
N TYR A 122 14.27 16.91 -0.17
CA TYR A 122 14.52 18.01 -1.09
C TYR A 122 14.03 17.62 -2.49
N ASP A 123 13.03 18.34 -3.00
CA ASP A 123 12.20 17.94 -4.12
C ASP A 123 12.20 18.96 -5.27
N SER A 124 13.24 19.80 -5.35
CA SER A 124 13.41 20.80 -6.41
C SER A 124 13.39 20.22 -7.83
N ALA A 125 13.71 18.93 -7.98
CA ALA A 125 13.59 18.19 -9.25
C ALA A 125 12.14 17.98 -9.73
N LEU A 126 11.16 18.02 -8.81
CA LEU A 126 9.73 17.95 -9.12
C LEU A 126 9.12 19.35 -9.21
N MET A 127 9.46 20.23 -8.26
CA MET A 127 8.93 21.58 -8.16
C MET A 127 10.07 22.56 -7.85
N SER A 128 10.52 23.33 -8.84
CA SER A 128 11.70 24.19 -8.72
C SER A 128 11.62 25.25 -7.63
N SER A 129 10.41 25.70 -7.29
CA SER A 129 10.15 26.66 -6.20
C SER A 129 10.08 25.99 -4.81
N SER A 130 10.01 24.66 -4.74
CA SER A 130 9.98 23.92 -3.48
C SER A 130 11.39 23.76 -2.92
N LYS A 131 11.57 24.09 -1.64
CA LYS A 131 12.82 23.82 -0.92
C LYS A 131 12.89 22.36 -0.49
N TYR A 132 11.86 21.90 0.20
CA TYR A 132 11.71 20.54 0.67
C TYR A 132 10.24 20.25 0.96
N LYS A 133 9.91 18.97 1.00
CA LYS A 133 8.62 18.46 1.47
C LYS A 133 8.84 17.49 2.61
N CYS A 134 7.92 17.50 3.56
CA CYS A 134 7.91 16.55 4.66
C CYS A 134 6.73 15.59 4.50
N LEU A 135 7.01 14.29 4.52
CA LEU A 135 6.01 13.24 4.41
C LEU A 135 6.00 12.41 5.70
N LEU A 136 4.80 12.12 6.22
CA LEU A 136 4.65 11.21 7.36
C LEU A 136 4.49 9.78 6.83
N THR A 137 5.47 8.93 7.11
CA THR A 137 5.66 7.63 6.45
C THR A 137 5.67 6.48 7.43
N SER A 138 5.32 5.27 6.98
CA SER A 138 5.51 4.05 7.75
C SER A 138 6.99 3.66 7.82
N GLU A 139 7.36 2.88 8.84
CA GLU A 139 8.66 2.20 8.87
C GLU A 139 8.87 1.20 7.74
N ARG A 140 7.79 0.82 7.03
CA ARG A 140 7.82 -0.13 5.92
C ARG A 140 7.67 0.53 4.55
N THR A 141 7.58 1.85 4.47
CA THR A 141 7.49 2.56 3.19
C THR A 141 8.81 2.43 2.44
N THR A 142 8.76 1.95 1.20
CA THR A 142 9.95 1.87 0.35
C THR A 142 10.27 3.21 -0.32
N ALA A 143 11.45 3.35 -0.92
CA ALA A 143 11.86 4.55 -1.64
C ALA A 143 10.92 4.86 -2.81
N ASP A 144 10.52 3.85 -3.58
CA ASP A 144 9.56 4.00 -4.69
C ASP A 144 8.18 4.44 -4.19
N GLU A 145 7.72 3.87 -3.08
CA GLU A 145 6.46 4.25 -2.45
C GLU A 145 6.52 5.69 -1.92
N LEU A 146 7.64 6.11 -1.35
CA LEU A 146 7.87 7.48 -0.92
C LEU A 146 7.80 8.46 -2.11
N LEU A 147 8.45 8.12 -3.23
CA LEU A 147 8.38 8.90 -4.46
C LEU A 147 6.95 8.97 -5.01
N ALA A 148 6.19 7.87 -4.97
CA ALA A 148 4.79 7.85 -5.38
C ALA A 148 3.93 8.80 -4.54
N ILE A 149 4.12 8.83 -3.21
CA ILE A 149 3.43 9.76 -2.32
C ILE A 149 3.83 11.21 -2.64
N LEU A 150 5.12 11.46 -2.86
CA LEU A 150 5.62 12.79 -3.21
C LEU A 150 5.01 13.31 -4.52
N LEU A 151 4.98 12.47 -5.56
CA LEU A 151 4.36 12.79 -6.85
C LEU A 151 2.86 13.04 -6.71
N HIS A 152 2.17 12.24 -5.90
CA HIS A 152 0.75 12.44 -5.60
C HIS A 152 0.48 13.80 -4.93
N CYS A 153 1.39 14.27 -4.07
CA CYS A 153 1.26 15.59 -3.46
C CYS A 153 1.35 16.76 -4.46
N TYR A 154 1.87 16.52 -5.66
CA TYR A 154 1.99 17.50 -6.74
C TYR A 154 1.01 17.25 -7.90
N ASP A 155 0.06 16.31 -7.73
CA ASP A 155 -0.86 15.88 -8.80
C ASP A 155 -0.12 15.45 -10.08
N SER A 156 1.11 14.93 -9.91
CA SER A 156 1.94 14.48 -11.02
C SER A 156 1.46 13.14 -11.55
N THR A 157 1.32 13.03 -12.88
CA THR A 157 1.04 11.77 -13.60
C THR A 157 2.31 11.06 -14.02
N GLU A 158 3.47 11.57 -13.61
CA GLU A 158 4.75 10.95 -13.92
C GLU A 158 4.95 9.63 -13.16
N GLY A 159 5.59 8.67 -13.81
CA GLY A 159 5.93 7.40 -13.17
C GLY A 159 7.16 7.53 -12.26
N VAL A 160 7.19 6.73 -11.19
CA VAL A 160 8.28 6.74 -10.19
C VAL A 160 9.62 6.38 -10.81
N GLU A 161 9.64 5.59 -11.89
CA GLU A 161 10.82 5.18 -12.63
C GLU A 161 11.60 6.35 -13.25
N ARG A 162 10.97 7.53 -13.35
CA ARG A 162 11.61 8.75 -13.84
C ARG A 162 12.39 9.51 -12.78
N PHE A 163 12.34 9.05 -11.53
CA PHE A 163 12.98 9.68 -10.40
C PHE A 163 13.84 8.67 -9.65
N SER A 164 14.80 9.19 -8.88
CA SER A 164 15.58 8.42 -7.94
C SER A 164 15.72 9.23 -6.66
N LEU A 165 15.65 8.54 -5.52
CA LEU A 165 15.93 9.12 -4.21
C LEU A 165 17.40 8.93 -3.87
N TYR A 166 18.06 10.01 -3.43
CA TYR A 166 19.44 9.99 -2.99
C TYR A 166 19.52 10.35 -1.52
N GLU A 167 20.39 9.65 -0.81
CA GLU A 167 20.92 10.06 0.50
C GLU A 167 22.21 10.84 0.25
N VAL A 168 22.31 12.01 0.85
CA VAL A 168 23.39 12.97 0.62
C VAL A 168 23.87 13.49 1.96
N CYS A 169 25.16 13.36 2.24
CA CYS A 169 25.80 13.88 3.44
C CYS A 169 26.97 14.79 3.03
N PRO A 170 26.72 16.10 2.83
CA PRO A 170 27.73 17.04 2.32
C PRO A 170 29.01 17.08 3.15
N SER A 171 28.90 17.05 4.49
CA SER A 171 30.06 17.02 5.40
C SER A 171 31.02 15.85 5.19
N GLN A 172 30.55 14.76 4.59
CA GLN A 172 31.31 13.54 4.33
C GLN A 172 31.62 13.35 2.84
N GLU A 173 31.28 14.33 1.98
CA GLU A 173 31.30 14.22 0.52
C GLU A 173 30.62 12.94 0.00
N TYR A 174 29.62 12.47 0.74
CA TYR A 174 28.96 11.21 0.49
C TYR A 174 27.62 11.41 -0.20
N GLU A 175 27.40 10.65 -1.26
CA GLU A 175 26.10 10.54 -1.91
C GLU A 175 25.90 9.14 -2.45
N ARG A 176 24.72 8.57 -2.20
CA ARG A 176 24.30 7.33 -2.85
C ARG A 176 22.85 7.40 -3.31
N LYS A 177 22.57 6.68 -4.40
CA LYS A 177 21.21 6.37 -4.81
C LYS A 177 20.65 5.28 -3.89
N LEU A 178 19.45 5.49 -3.35
CA LEU A 178 18.72 4.46 -2.62
C LEU A 178 18.17 3.41 -3.60
N HIS A 179 18.17 2.15 -3.18
CA HIS A 179 17.47 1.10 -3.90
C HIS A 179 15.95 1.36 -3.83
N PRO A 180 15.15 1.02 -4.87
CA PRO A 180 13.69 1.13 -4.83
C PRO A 180 13.04 0.53 -3.56
N ASP A 181 13.61 -0.57 -3.05
CA ASP A 181 13.15 -1.29 -1.86
C ASP A 181 13.78 -0.79 -0.53
N ASP A 182 14.73 0.15 -0.58
CA ASP A 182 15.28 0.74 0.64
C ASP A 182 14.16 1.44 1.42
N LEU A 183 14.23 1.38 2.74
CA LEU A 183 13.24 1.97 3.65
C LEU A 183 13.75 3.35 4.11
N PRO A 184 13.28 4.49 3.56
CA PRO A 184 13.91 5.79 3.79
C PRO A 184 13.87 6.22 5.25
N LEU A 185 12.81 5.88 5.98
CA LEU A 185 12.74 6.17 7.42
C LEU A 185 13.79 5.40 8.22
N MET A 186 14.11 4.16 7.82
CA MET A 186 15.17 3.38 8.47
C MET A 186 16.55 3.93 8.13
N VAL A 187 16.77 4.33 6.87
CA VAL A 187 18.01 5.02 6.44
C VAL A 187 18.20 6.30 7.26
N GLN A 188 17.17 7.14 7.37
CA GLN A 188 17.20 8.38 8.15
C GLN A 188 17.57 8.16 9.63
N ARG A 189 17.04 7.09 10.24
CA ARG A 189 17.32 6.75 11.64
C ARG A 189 18.72 6.21 11.86
N ALA A 190 19.37 5.70 10.82
CA ALA A 190 20.73 5.20 10.88
C ALA A 190 21.78 6.31 10.73
N TRP A 191 21.37 7.53 10.39
CA TRP A 191 22.27 8.68 10.28
C TRP A 191 22.91 9.02 11.64
N PRO A 192 24.18 9.45 11.64
CA PRO A 192 24.79 10.03 12.84
C PRO A 192 23.97 11.23 13.34
N GLN A 193 23.88 11.39 14.67
CA GLN A 193 23.04 12.44 15.29
C GLN A 193 23.39 13.86 14.83
N ASP A 194 24.67 14.13 14.56
CA ASP A 194 25.17 15.43 14.12
C ASP A 194 25.43 15.50 12.61
N SER A 195 24.86 14.58 11.84
CA SER A 195 25.03 14.58 10.38
C SER A 195 24.14 15.63 9.70
N ASP A 196 24.64 16.18 8.60
CA ASP A 196 23.90 17.02 7.66
C ASP A 196 23.25 16.18 6.54
N CYS A 197 23.11 14.88 6.78
CA CYS A 197 22.51 13.94 5.84
C CYS A 197 21.05 14.32 5.54
N HIS A 198 20.67 14.22 4.27
CA HIS A 198 19.31 14.49 3.82
C HIS A 198 18.94 13.69 2.58
N PHE A 199 17.65 13.56 2.34
CA PHE A 199 17.15 13.00 1.09
C PHE A 199 16.97 14.05 0.02
N ARG A 200 17.33 13.71 -1.21
CA ARG A 200 17.17 14.55 -2.40
C ARG A 200 16.62 13.73 -3.56
N VAL A 201 15.63 14.27 -4.26
CA VAL A 201 15.12 13.65 -5.48
C VAL A 201 15.89 14.17 -6.70
N ARG A 202 16.18 13.27 -7.64
CA ARG A 202 16.74 13.60 -8.95
C ARG A 202 15.91 12.96 -10.06
N ARG A 203 15.83 13.63 -11.20
CA ARG A 203 15.27 13.04 -12.42
C ARG A 203 16.28 12.08 -13.06
N ASN A 204 15.79 10.92 -13.48
CA ASN A 204 16.57 9.95 -14.22
C ASN A 204 16.72 10.43 -15.68
N PRO A 205 17.89 10.21 -16.31
CA PRO A 205 18.04 10.45 -17.74
C PRO A 205 16.98 9.68 -18.53
N ARG A 206 16.36 10.31 -19.54
CA ARG A 206 15.45 9.58 -20.43
C ARG A 206 16.25 8.47 -21.12
N ALA A 207 15.80 7.23 -20.99
CA ALA A 207 16.33 6.16 -21.81
C ALA A 207 16.11 6.56 -23.29
N PRO A 208 17.13 6.44 -24.15
CA PRO A 208 16.93 6.58 -25.59
C PRO A 208 15.80 5.64 -26.05
N PRO A 209 15.00 6.02 -27.06
CA PRO A 209 14.06 5.09 -27.66
C PRO A 209 14.80 3.81 -28.04
N LEU A 210 14.25 2.65 -27.65
CA LEU A 210 14.79 1.37 -28.12
C LEU A 210 14.79 1.40 -29.66
N PRO A 211 15.89 1.00 -30.32
CA PRO A 211 15.92 0.91 -31.77
C PRO A 211 14.77 0.00 -32.24
N PRO A 212 14.15 0.28 -33.41
CA PRO A 212 13.10 -0.56 -33.95
C PRO A 212 13.56 -2.03 -33.96
N ARG A 213 12.77 -2.91 -33.35
CA ARG A 213 13.03 -4.36 -33.36
C ARG A 213 12.99 -4.79 -34.83
N ALA A 214 14.16 -5.02 -35.43
CA ALA A 214 14.25 -5.67 -36.72
C ALA A 214 13.61 -7.05 -36.57
N LEU A 215 12.47 -7.25 -37.22
CA LEU A 215 11.86 -8.56 -37.30
C LEU A 215 12.88 -9.48 -38.00
N PRO A 216 13.21 -10.65 -37.43
CA PRO A 216 14.02 -11.62 -38.16
C PRO A 216 13.30 -11.98 -39.48
N PRO A 217 14.04 -12.14 -40.59
CA PRO A 217 13.44 -12.50 -41.86
C PRO A 217 12.71 -13.84 -41.72
N PRO A 218 11.56 -14.02 -42.40
CA PRO A 218 10.82 -15.28 -42.36
C PRO A 218 11.71 -16.40 -42.92
N SER A 219 11.94 -17.43 -42.11
CA SER A 219 12.58 -18.66 -42.55
C SER A 219 11.70 -19.35 -43.60
N PRO A 220 12.28 -19.84 -44.72
CA PRO A 220 11.49 -20.53 -45.73
C PRO A 220 10.92 -21.84 -45.16
N SER A 221 9.61 -21.97 -45.31
CA SER A 221 8.82 -23.17 -45.03
C SER A 221 9.37 -24.37 -45.79
N SER A 222 9.84 -25.39 -45.07
CA SER A 222 9.99 -26.74 -45.60
C SER A 222 8.79 -27.56 -45.15
N SER A 223 7.96 -27.91 -46.12
CA SER A 223 6.84 -28.83 -46.03
C SER A 223 7.31 -30.29 -46.08
N GLU A 224 6.64 -31.11 -45.26
CA GLU A 224 6.36 -32.55 -45.40
C GLU A 224 7.51 -33.57 -45.23
N SER A 225 7.38 -34.42 -44.21
CA SER A 225 6.94 -35.81 -44.44
C SER A 225 6.62 -36.53 -43.12
N THR A 226 5.51 -37.24 -43.16
CA THR A 226 4.99 -38.25 -42.23
C THR A 226 5.85 -39.51 -42.21
N GLN A 227 6.11 -40.07 -41.03
CA GLN A 227 6.28 -41.52 -40.84
C GLN A 227 6.15 -41.90 -39.35
N ASP A 228 5.39 -42.97 -39.12
CA ASP A 228 4.95 -43.55 -37.86
C ASP A 228 6.02 -44.43 -37.15
N ASP A 229 5.69 -44.73 -35.89
CA ASP A 229 6.05 -45.88 -35.03
C ASP A 229 7.33 -45.89 -34.15
N ASP A 230 7.06 -45.64 -32.86
CA ASP A 230 7.29 -46.48 -31.64
C ASP A 230 8.64 -46.63 -30.89
N ASP A 231 8.47 -46.58 -29.54
CA ASP A 231 9.31 -46.96 -28.37
C ASP A 231 10.60 -46.14 -28.05
N GLU A 232 10.96 -45.71 -26.83
CA GLU A 232 10.51 -45.82 -25.43
C GLU A 232 11.26 -44.74 -24.58
N PRO A 233 10.97 -44.53 -23.27
CA PRO A 233 11.16 -43.27 -22.55
C PRO A 233 12.50 -43.16 -21.80
N SER A 234 13.04 -41.94 -21.65
CA SER A 234 13.97 -41.61 -20.57
C SER A 234 14.31 -40.12 -20.49
N ARG A 235 14.39 -39.63 -19.25
CA ARG A 235 14.88 -38.31 -18.78
C ARG A 235 13.87 -37.17 -18.68
N ALA A 236 13.15 -37.14 -17.55
CA ALA A 236 13.12 -35.96 -16.68
C ALA A 236 12.28 -36.21 -15.40
N LEU A 237 12.65 -37.19 -14.57
CA LEU A 237 12.19 -37.26 -13.19
C LEU A 237 13.31 -37.84 -12.32
N SER A 238 14.24 -36.99 -11.88
CA SER A 238 15.17 -37.27 -10.78
C SER A 238 15.90 -35.99 -10.37
N ALA A 239 15.22 -35.13 -9.60
CA ALA A 239 15.86 -34.17 -8.70
C ALA A 239 14.84 -33.58 -7.70
N LEU A 240 13.97 -34.43 -7.13
CA LEU A 240 13.40 -34.18 -5.81
C LEU A 240 14.00 -35.26 -4.91
N SER A 241 15.16 -34.97 -4.31
CA SER A 241 15.70 -35.75 -3.21
C SER A 241 15.70 -34.86 -1.97
N LEU A 242 14.72 -35.17 -1.11
CA LEU A 242 14.63 -34.75 0.28
C LEU A 242 15.52 -35.71 1.07
N GLU A 243 16.60 -35.22 1.66
CA GLU A 243 17.25 -35.92 2.77
C GLU A 243 17.43 -34.98 3.95
N SER A 244 17.10 -35.54 5.10
CA SER A 244 16.97 -34.95 6.43
C SER A 244 18.26 -35.14 7.23
N GLU A 245 18.35 -34.39 8.32
CA GLU A 245 19.23 -34.52 9.50
C GLU A 245 20.55 -33.74 9.51
N GLY A 246 20.66 -32.86 10.51
CA GLY A 246 21.88 -32.12 10.85
C GLY A 246 21.64 -30.94 11.78
N ASP A 247 21.32 -31.22 13.04
CA ASP A 247 21.16 -30.31 14.18
C ASP A 247 22.08 -29.07 14.17
N LYS A 248 21.51 -27.89 13.91
CA LYS A 248 22.10 -26.59 14.29
C LYS A 248 21.02 -25.67 14.85
N ARG A 249 20.86 -25.75 16.18
CA ARG A 249 20.18 -24.76 17.03
C ARG A 249 20.57 -23.33 16.63
N TYR A 250 19.70 -22.65 15.89
CA TYR A 250 19.78 -21.21 15.70
C TYR A 250 19.29 -20.52 16.98
N SER A 251 20.22 -19.95 17.73
CA SER A 251 19.94 -19.10 18.89
C SER A 251 20.01 -17.64 18.48
N PRO A 252 18.93 -16.85 18.56
CA PRO A 252 19.04 -15.41 18.46
C PRO A 252 19.72 -14.86 19.73
N VAL A 253 21.01 -14.57 19.62
CA VAL A 253 21.71 -13.63 20.50
C VAL A 253 21.13 -12.27 20.17
N TYR A 254 20.17 -11.78 20.97
CA TYR A 254 20.00 -10.38 21.40
C TYR A 254 18.67 -10.32 22.18
N LYS A 255 18.80 -10.29 23.52
CA LYS A 255 17.70 -9.92 24.41
C LYS A 255 17.58 -8.40 24.37
N PHE A 256 16.46 -7.87 23.86
CA PHE A 256 16.12 -6.46 24.05
C PHE A 256 15.72 -6.24 25.53
N PRO A 257 16.33 -5.27 26.23
CA PRO A 257 15.74 -4.72 27.44
C PRO A 257 14.42 -4.04 27.07
N SER A 258 13.34 -4.38 27.79
CA SER A 258 12.10 -3.62 27.70
C SER A 258 12.36 -2.17 28.10
N ILE A 259 12.21 -1.22 27.18
CA ILE A 259 12.17 0.19 27.52
C ILE A 259 10.75 0.71 27.26
N SER A 260 10.00 0.70 28.36
CA SER A 260 8.93 1.63 28.68
C SER A 260 9.44 3.08 28.64
N TYR A 261 8.82 3.92 27.80
CA TYR A 261 8.44 5.33 27.99
C TYR A 261 8.48 6.08 26.65
N CYS A 262 7.31 6.46 26.15
CA CYS A 262 7.11 7.71 25.44
C CYS A 262 5.75 8.24 25.89
N ARG A 263 5.79 8.98 27.00
CA ARG A 263 4.68 9.74 27.54
C ARG A 263 4.61 11.05 26.74
N GLU A 264 3.44 11.34 26.20
CA GLU A 264 2.91 12.64 25.79
C GLU A 264 3.91 13.75 25.45
N THR A 265 4.07 14.03 24.16
CA THR A 265 4.34 15.40 23.72
C THR A 265 3.24 15.85 22.77
N LYS A 266 2.56 16.91 23.20
CA LYS A 266 1.43 17.57 22.54
C LYS A 266 1.77 17.89 21.08
N ASN A 267 0.83 17.58 20.20
CA ASN A 267 0.83 17.99 18.80
C ASN A 267 0.54 19.49 18.70
N ASP A 268 1.58 20.31 18.67
CA ASP A 268 1.48 21.71 18.26
C ASP A 268 2.20 21.91 16.93
N TYR A 269 1.57 21.49 15.83
CA TYR A 269 1.87 22.04 14.51
C TYR A 269 0.56 22.32 13.78
N LEU A 270 0.01 23.48 14.13
CA LEU A 270 -1.08 24.20 13.51
C LEU A 270 -0.53 24.99 12.31
N TYR A 271 -1.29 25.00 11.21
CA TYR A 271 -1.24 25.89 10.04
C TYR A 271 0.13 26.25 9.42
N ILE A 272 0.40 25.74 8.22
CA ILE A 272 0.36 26.50 6.94
C ILE A 272 0.05 25.52 5.79
#